data_AF-A0A1Q5T385-F1
#
_entry.id   AF-A0A1Q5T385-F1
#
_cell.length_a   1.000
_cell.length_b   1.000
_cell.length_c   1.000
_cell.angle_alpha   90.00
_cell.angle_beta   90.00
_cell.angle_gamma   90.00
#
_symmetry.space_group_name_H-M   'P 1'
#
loop_
_entity.id
_entity.type
_entity.pdbx_description
1 polymer ?
#
loop_
_entity_poly.entity_id
_entity_poly.type
_entity_poly.pdbx_seq_one_letter_code
_entity_poly.pdbx_strand_id
1 'polypeptide(L)'
;MPQSADFDEIRMAKAFAAVMSQKKPNIAKTAREFNVAYSTLAARVKKAKSPVILKESNRNTLRLYQEKALVKWITKMQGWNLPPTPAVI
;
A
#
# COMPACT_ATOMS: atom_id res chain seq x y z
N MET A 1 -24.90 -18.10 -12.57
CA MET A 1 -24.18 -16.83 -12.71
C MET A 1 -22.69 -17.16 -12.79
N PRO A 2 -22.00 -17.00 -13.93
CA PRO A 2 -20.70 -17.62 -14.11
C PRO A 2 -19.59 -16.87 -13.37
N GLN A 3 -18.65 -17.65 -12.82
CA GLN A 3 -17.45 -17.28 -12.07
C GLN A 3 -16.38 -16.59 -12.95
N SER A 4 -16.73 -15.57 -13.74
CA SER A 4 -15.81 -14.98 -14.71
C SER A 4 -14.73 -14.06 -14.10
N ALA A 5 -14.95 -13.52 -12.90
CA ALA A 5 -14.03 -12.58 -12.26
C ALA A 5 -12.75 -13.25 -11.75
N ASP A 6 -12.85 -14.48 -11.21
CA ASP A 6 -11.71 -15.17 -10.60
C ASP A 6 -10.64 -15.57 -11.64
N PHE A 7 -11.06 -15.95 -12.85
CA PHE A 7 -10.14 -16.29 -13.94
C PHE A 7 -9.34 -15.08 -14.42
N ASP A 8 -9.96 -13.90 -14.43
CA ASP A 8 -9.30 -12.66 -14.85
C ASP A 8 -8.27 -12.20 -13.82
N GLU A 9 -8.53 -12.36 -12.53
CA GLU A 9 -7.58 -12.01 -11.47
C GLU A 9 -6.33 -12.90 -11.50
N ILE A 10 -6.49 -14.22 -11.67
CA ILE A 10 -5.37 -15.17 -11.75
C ILE A 10 -4.48 -14.87 -12.98
N ARG A 11 -5.10 -14.61 -14.14
CA ARG A 11 -4.37 -14.22 -15.35
C ARG A 11 -3.66 -12.89 -15.15
N MET A 12 -4.31 -11.95 -14.46
CA MET A 12 -3.74 -10.64 -14.18
C MET A 12 -2.56 -10.70 -13.21
N ALA A 13 -2.61 -11.56 -12.20
CA ALA A 13 -1.49 -11.81 -11.29
C ALA A 13 -0.28 -12.39 -12.03
N LYS A 14 -0.51 -13.38 -12.91
CA LYS A 14 0.57 -13.97 -13.75
C LYS A 14 1.19 -12.95 -14.69
N ALA A 15 0.36 -12.15 -15.37
CA ALA A 15 0.83 -11.08 -16.26
C ALA A 15 1.64 -10.03 -15.49
N PHE A 16 1.18 -9.65 -14.30
CA PHE A 16 1.88 -8.69 -13.44
C PHE A 16 3.25 -9.22 -13.01
N ALA A 17 3.33 -10.47 -12.54
CA ALA A 17 4.60 -11.10 -12.17
C ALA A 17 5.56 -11.16 -13.36
N ALA A 18 5.08 -11.54 -14.55
CA ALA A 18 5.88 -11.59 -15.76
C ALA A 18 6.44 -10.22 -16.17
N VAL A 19 5.67 -9.14 -16.03
CA VAL A 19 6.14 -7.77 -16.29
C VAL A 19 7.18 -7.33 -15.28
N MET A 20 6.99 -7.63 -13.99
CA MET A 20 7.91 -7.20 -12.92
C MET A 20 9.27 -7.90 -12.98
N SER A 21 9.32 -9.14 -13.50
CA SER A 21 10.57 -9.89 -13.71
C SER A 21 11.40 -9.41 -14.90
N GLN A 22 10.85 -8.57 -15.78
CA GLN A 22 11.58 -8.07 -16.95
C GLN A 22 12.44 -6.84 -16.61
N LYS A 23 13.73 -6.88 -16.99
CA LYS A 23 14.65 -5.72 -16.86
C LYS A 23 14.15 -4.48 -17.61
N LYS A 24 13.49 -4.67 -18.76
CA LYS A 24 12.75 -3.63 -19.49
C LYS A 24 11.30 -4.12 -19.69
N PRO A 25 10.33 -3.61 -18.92
CA PRO A 25 8.97 -4.14 -18.93
C PRO A 25 8.25 -3.82 -20.24
N ASN A 26 7.88 -4.86 -20.99
CA ASN A 26 7.04 -4.75 -22.17
C ASN A 26 5.59 -5.12 -21.85
N ILE A 27 4.88 -4.15 -21.27
CA ILE A 27 3.51 -4.30 -20.78
C ILE A 27 2.55 -4.68 -21.92
N ALA A 28 2.75 -4.13 -23.12
CA ALA A 28 1.87 -4.39 -24.26
C ALA A 28 1.98 -5.83 -24.77
N LYS A 29 3.20 -6.38 -24.83
CA LYS A 29 3.42 -7.78 -25.21
C LYS A 29 2.80 -8.73 -24.18
N THR A 30 3.08 -8.50 -22.91
CA THR A 30 2.58 -9.36 -21.82
C THR A 30 1.05 -9.26 -21.67
N ALA A 31 0.44 -8.09 -21.90
CA ALA A 31 -1.02 -7.97 -21.90
C ALA A 31 -1.69 -8.85 -22.97
N ARG A 32 -1.07 -8.94 -24.16
CA ARG A 32 -1.56 -9.80 -25.26
C ARG A 32 -1.35 -11.28 -24.96
N GLU A 33 -0.21 -11.66 -24.40
CA GLU A 33 0.12 -13.06 -24.05
C GLU A 33 -0.84 -13.64 -23.01
N PHE A 34 -1.23 -12.85 -22.02
CA PHE A 34 -2.11 -13.30 -20.93
C PHE A 34 -3.59 -12.94 -21.15
N ASN A 35 -3.93 -12.39 -22.33
CA ASN A 35 -5.26 -11.93 -22.70
C ASN A 35 -5.93 -11.05 -21.63
N VAL A 36 -5.22 -10.00 -21.19
CA VAL A 36 -5.65 -9.09 -20.13
C VAL A 36 -5.57 -7.64 -20.57
N ALA A 37 -6.44 -6.81 -20.01
CA ALA A 37 -6.53 -5.40 -20.37
C ALA A 37 -5.21 -4.66 -20.07
N TYR A 38 -4.63 -4.07 -21.12
CA TYR A 38 -3.39 -3.31 -21.04
C TYR A 38 -3.47 -2.17 -20.01
N SER A 39 -4.57 -1.42 -20.01
CA SER A 39 -4.80 -0.29 -19.10
C SER A 39 -4.73 -0.72 -17.63
N THR A 40 -5.37 -1.84 -17.29
CA THR A 40 -5.38 -2.41 -15.95
C THR A 40 -3.99 -2.89 -15.53
N LEU A 41 -3.28 -3.60 -16.41
CA LEU A 41 -1.92 -4.06 -16.15
C LEU A 41 -0.96 -2.89 -15.94
N ALA A 42 -1.01 -1.88 -16.82
CA ALA A 42 -0.18 -0.69 -16.74
C ALA A 42 -0.43 0.11 -15.46
N ALA A 43 -1.70 0.27 -15.06
CA ALA A 43 -2.07 0.93 -13.82
C ALA A 43 -1.51 0.19 -12.58
N ARG A 44 -1.63 -1.15 -12.54
CA ARG A 44 -1.08 -1.98 -11.45
C ARG A 44 0.44 -1.89 -11.38
N VAL A 45 1.14 -1.97 -12.52
CA VAL A 45 2.61 -1.82 -12.60
C VAL A 45 3.06 -0.42 -12.15
N LYS A 46 2.35 0.63 -12.56
CA LYS A 46 2.64 2.00 -12.12
C LYS A 46 2.45 2.17 -10.61
N LYS A 47 1.37 1.62 -10.04
CA LYS A 47 1.13 1.63 -8.59
C LYS A 47 2.21 0.89 -7.82
N ALA A 48 2.66 -0.27 -8.32
CA ALA A 48 3.71 -1.05 -7.66
C ALA A 48 5.09 -0.40 -7.71
N LYS A 49 5.40 0.37 -8.76
CA LYS A 49 6.65 1.11 -8.90
C LYS A 49 6.64 2.46 -8.17
N SER A 50 5.46 3.05 -8.02
CA SER A 50 5.33 4.25 -7.21
C SER A 50 5.56 3.85 -5.76
N PRO A 51 6.49 4.51 -5.04
CA PRO A 51 6.44 4.48 -3.60
C PRO A 51 5.01 4.89 -3.21
N VAL A 52 4.37 4.11 -2.34
CA VAL A 52 3.20 4.59 -1.63
C VAL A 52 3.75 5.68 -0.71
N ILE A 53 3.86 6.89 -1.26
CA ILE A 53 4.02 8.07 -0.44
C ILE A 53 2.67 8.19 0.25
N LEU A 54 2.54 7.54 1.42
CA LEU A 54 1.59 7.99 2.42
C LEU A 54 1.91 9.46 2.55
N LYS A 55 1.07 10.31 1.95
CA LYS A 55 1.22 11.74 2.01
C LYS A 55 0.97 12.06 3.47
N GLU A 56 2.04 12.08 4.26
CA GLU A 56 2.02 12.56 5.63
C GLU A 56 1.35 13.92 5.52
N SER A 57 0.12 13.99 6.01
CA SER A 57 -0.65 15.21 6.01
C SER A 57 0.04 16.10 7.04
N ASN A 58 1.06 16.84 6.60
CA ASN A 58 1.87 17.78 7.39
C ASN A 58 1.05 18.86 8.10
N ARG A 59 -0.27 18.91 7.86
CA ARG A 59 -1.18 19.79 8.59
C ARG A 59 -1.41 19.33 10.03
N ASN A 60 -1.27 18.03 10.34
CA ASN A 60 -1.67 17.46 11.63
C ASN A 60 -0.62 16.52 12.28
N THR A 61 0.59 16.41 11.72
CA THR A 61 1.62 15.51 12.25
C THR A 61 2.35 16.15 13.42
N LEU A 62 2.42 15.43 14.54
CA LEU A 62 3.29 15.78 15.66
C LEU A 62 4.75 15.71 15.19
N ARG A 63 5.59 16.61 15.69
CA ARG A 63 7.04 16.52 15.43
C ARG A 63 7.57 15.23 16.07
N LEU A 64 8.62 14.63 15.51
CA LEU A 64 9.24 13.40 16.01
C LEU A 64 9.55 13.43 17.52
N TYR A 65 9.93 14.59 18.05
CA TYR A 65 10.14 14.78 19.49
C TYR A 65 8.83 14.71 20.30
N GLN A 66 7.75 15.30 19.80
CA GLN A 66 6.42 15.27 20.43
C GLN A 66 5.86 13.85 20.43
N GLU A 67 6.05 13.10 19.34
CA GLU A 67 5.67 11.68 19.28
C GLU A 67 6.42 10.86 20.33
N LYS A 68 7.74 11.03 20.43
CA LYS A 68 8.56 10.33 21.44
C LYS A 68 8.16 10.68 22.87
N ALA A 69 7.85 11.95 23.14
CA ALA A 69 7.39 12.40 24.45
C ALA A 69 6.01 11.80 24.78
N LEU A 70 5.10 11.82 23.80
CA LEU A 70 3.76 11.25 23.91
C LEU A 70 3.79 9.75 24.20
N VAL A 71 4.58 8.98 23.44
CA VAL A 71 4.75 7.54 23.65
C VAL A 71 5.27 7.25 25.06
N LYS A 72 6.29 7.98 25.52
CA LYS A 72 6.82 7.82 26.89
C LYS A 72 5.75 8.11 27.95
N TRP A 73 4.93 9.13 27.75
CA TRP A 73 3.86 9.49 28.67
C TRP A 73 2.77 8.42 28.74
N ILE A 74 2.34 7.89 27.59
CA ILE A 74 1.36 6.80 27.52
C ILE A 74 1.87 5.55 28.25
N THR A 75 3.13 5.16 28.00
CA THR A 75 3.74 4.02 28.70
C THR A 75 3.77 4.22 30.22
N LYS A 76 4.02 5.45 30.69
CA LYS A 76 4.01 5.78 32.11
C LYS A 76 2.60 5.69 32.72
N MET A 77 1.58 6.18 32.02
CA MET A 77 0.18 6.08 32.46
C MET A 77 -0.31 4.63 32.53
N GLN A 78 0.08 3.79 31.57
CA GLN A 78 -0.20 2.36 31.61
C GLN A 78 0.42 1.68 32.84
N GLY A 79 1.65 2.06 33.21
CA GLY A 79 2.27 1.62 34.47
C GLY A 79 1.52 2.06 35.74
N TRP A 80 0.66 3.07 35.63
CA TRP A 80 -0.21 3.56 36.71
C TRP A 80 -1.64 3.01 36.64
N ASN A 81 -1.92 2.04 35.75
CA ASN A 81 -3.28 1.56 35.44
C ASN A 81 -4.26 2.68 35.05
N LEU A 82 -3.76 3.81 34.54
CA LEU A 82 -4.58 4.91 34.07
C LEU A 82 -4.81 4.78 32.56
N PRO A 83 -6.05 4.95 32.07
CA PRO A 83 -6.30 4.96 30.65
C PRO A 83 -5.65 6.18 30.02
N PRO A 84 -4.86 6.03 28.93
CA PRO A 84 -4.29 7.16 28.21
C PRO A 84 -5.43 7.97 27.59
N THR A 85 -5.81 9.05 28.26
CA THR A 85 -6.99 9.85 27.89
C THR A 85 -6.50 11.16 27.25
N PRO A 86 -7.03 11.59 26.10
CA PRO A 86 -6.61 12.84 25.44
C PRO A 86 -6.74 14.09 26.32
N ALA A 87 -7.64 14.08 27.31
CA ALA A 87 -7.81 15.18 28.25
C ALA A 87 -6.66 15.32 29.27
N VAL A 88 -5.78 14.31 29.37
CA VAL A 88 -4.63 14.25 30.31
C VAL A 88 -3.30 14.38 29.56
N ILE A 89 -3.35 14.57 28.24
CA ILE A 89 -2.20 14.58 27.32
C ILE A 89 -2.02 15.97 26.72
#